data_AF-A0AA38J735-F1
#
_entry.id   AF-A0AA38J735-F1
#
_cell.length_a   1.000
_cell.length_b   1.000
_cell.length_c   1.000
_cell.angle_alpha   90.00
_cell.angle_beta   90.00
_cell.angle_gamma   90.00
#
_symmetry.space_group_name_H-M   'P 1'
#
loop_
_entity.id
_entity.type
_entity.pdbx_description
1 polymer ?
#
loop_
_entity_poly.entity_id
_entity_poly.type
_entity_poly.pdbx_seq_one_letter_code
_entity_poly.pdbx_strand_id
1 'polypeptide(L)'
;MAQLRKDQEEDVDIGPLLKWKEDGVERPGWSEISNESPTFKALWAQWGFLRVENGLLQRAWESPGGKHTTMQLVVPATSQGTTSRDT
;
A
#
# COMPACT_ATOMS: atom_id res chain seq x y z
N MET A 1 -8.74 4.89 13.79
CA MET A 1 -7.47 4.16 13.58
C MET A 1 -7.70 2.65 13.51
N ALA A 2 -8.31 2.02 14.53
CA ALA A 2 -8.54 0.56 14.52
C ALA A 2 -9.33 0.04 13.30
N GLN A 3 -10.35 0.79 12.84
CA GLN A 3 -11.14 0.41 11.66
C GLN A 3 -10.29 0.40 10.39
N LEU A 4 -9.52 1.46 10.12
CA LEU A 4 -8.69 1.53 8.91
C LEU A 4 -7.62 0.44 8.87
N ARG A 5 -7.00 0.12 10.02
CA ARG A 5 -6.04 -0.99 10.09
C ARG A 5 -6.71 -2.30 9.71
N LYS A 6 -7.87 -2.57 10.29
CA LYS A 6 -8.66 -3.77 9.98
C LYS A 6 -9.05 -3.80 8.50
N ASP A 7 -9.48 -2.67 7.94
CA ASP A 7 -9.84 -2.57 6.53
C ASP A 7 -8.62 -2.88 5.62
N GLN A 8 -7.41 -2.41 5.99
CA GLN A 8 -6.18 -2.76 5.28
C GLN A 8 -5.82 -4.24 5.41
N GLU A 9 -6.00 -4.84 6.59
CA GLU A 9 -5.72 -6.26 6.82
C GLU A 9 -6.67 -7.19 6.05
N GLU A 10 -7.93 -6.78 5.87
CA GLU A 10 -8.98 -7.52 5.16
C GLU A 10 -8.95 -7.27 3.63
N ASP A 11 -8.30 -6.20 3.17
CA ASP A 11 -8.13 -5.91 1.75
C ASP A 11 -7.19 -6.92 1.08
N VAL A 12 -7.65 -7.51 -0.02
CA VAL A 12 -6.94 -8.54 -0.80
C VAL A 12 -5.62 -8.03 -1.39
N ASP A 13 -5.55 -6.76 -1.77
CA ASP A 13 -4.38 -6.18 -2.41
C ASP A 13 -3.39 -5.57 -1.41
N ILE A 14 -3.89 -5.06 -0.28
CA ILE A 14 -3.08 -4.37 0.74
C ILE A 14 -2.65 -5.31 1.86
N GLY A 15 -3.53 -6.20 2.32
CA GLY A 15 -3.32 -7.03 3.50
C GLY A 15 -2.04 -7.87 3.45
N PRO A 16 -1.74 -8.58 2.34
CA PRO A 16 -0.50 -9.34 2.26
C PRO A 16 0.75 -8.44 2.25
N LEU A 17 0.70 -7.28 1.59
CA LEU A 17 1.82 -6.32 1.58
C LEU A 17 2.08 -5.72 2.98
N LEU A 18 1.01 -5.41 3.72
CA LEU A 18 1.08 -4.95 5.10
C LEU A 18 1.79 -6.00 5.97
N LYS A 19 1.33 -7.25 5.91
CA LYS A 19 1.93 -8.36 6.67
C LYS A 19 3.40 -8.57 6.33
N TRP A 20 3.77 -8.62 5.05
CA TRP A 20 5.17 -8.75 4.65
C TRP A 20 6.06 -7.61 5.15
N LYS A 21 5.54 -6.37 5.18
CA LYS A 21 6.27 -5.24 5.74
C LYS A 21 6.40 -5.30 7.26
N GLU A 22 5.35 -5.73 7.97
CA GLU A 22 5.39 -5.94 9.43
C GLU A 22 6.36 -7.08 9.80
N ASP A 23 6.37 -8.15 9.03
CA ASP A 23 7.22 -9.34 9.22
C ASP A 23 8.68 -9.11 8.80
N GLY A 24 9.00 -7.94 8.21
CA GLY A 24 10.36 -7.61 7.78
C GLY A 24 10.84 -8.42 6.57
N VAL A 25 9.92 -8.96 5.76
CA VAL A 25 10.26 -9.72 4.56
C VAL A 25 10.94 -8.80 3.54
N GLU A 26 11.98 -9.30 2.86
CA GLU A 26 12.53 -8.58 1.71
C GLU A 26 11.52 -8.49 0.57
N ARG A 27 11.75 -7.59 -0.39
CA ARG A 27 10.81 -7.45 -1.52
C ARG A 27 10.67 -8.80 -2.25
N PRO A 28 9.48 -9.42 -2.30
CA PRO A 28 9.28 -10.68 -3.02
C PRO A 28 9.65 -10.53 -4.49
N GLY A 29 10.08 -11.62 -5.11
CA GLY A 29 10.40 -11.69 -6.53
C GLY A 29 9.16 -11.60 -7.42
N TRP A 30 9.38 -11.28 -8.70
CA TRP A 30 8.30 -11.18 -9.68
C TRP A 30 7.51 -12.48 -9.86
N SER A 31 8.16 -13.64 -9.74
CA SER A 31 7.52 -14.96 -9.86
C SER A 31 6.54 -15.24 -8.73
N GLU A 32 6.75 -14.66 -7.54
CA GLU A 32 5.88 -14.86 -6.38
C GLU A 32 4.58 -14.06 -6.51
N ILE A 33 4.63 -12.93 -7.22
CA ILE A 33 3.52 -11.98 -7.36
C ILE A 33 2.91 -11.96 -8.77
N SER A 34 3.34 -12.85 -9.67
CA SER A 34 2.96 -12.79 -11.10
C SER A 34 1.46 -13.02 -11.33
N ASN A 35 0.78 -13.73 -10.43
CA ASN A 35 -0.65 -14.01 -10.51
C ASN A 35 -1.51 -13.01 -9.72
N GLU A 36 -0.88 -12.06 -9.02
CA GLU A 36 -1.59 -11.07 -8.22
C GLU A 36 -2.28 -10.01 -9.09
N SER A 37 -3.20 -9.27 -8.46
CA SER A 37 -3.97 -8.23 -9.14
C SER A 37 -3.07 -7.09 -9.67
N PRO A 38 -3.55 -6.30 -10.65
CA PRO A 38 -2.85 -5.09 -11.10
C PRO A 38 -2.59 -4.09 -9.96
N THR A 39 -3.54 -3.93 -9.03
CA THR A 39 -3.42 -3.03 -7.88
C THR A 39 -2.31 -3.49 -6.94
N PHE A 40 -2.29 -4.78 -6.60
CA PHE A 40 -1.25 -5.39 -5.78
C PHE A 40 0.13 -5.16 -6.41
N LYS A 41 0.27 -5.47 -7.70
CA LYS A 41 1.52 -5.31 -8.46
C LYS A 41 1.99 -3.85 -8.49
N ALA A 42 1.05 -2.90 -8.62
CA ALA A 42 1.39 -1.47 -8.60
C ALA A 42 1.93 -1.04 -7.23
N LEU A 43 1.34 -1.53 -6.13
CA LEU A 43 1.85 -1.28 -4.77
C LEU A 43 3.20 -1.99 -4.55
N TRP A 44 3.34 -3.24 -4.96
CA TRP A 44 4.60 -3.99 -4.92
C TRP A 44 5.72 -3.31 -5.71
N ALA A 45 5.42 -2.72 -6.88
CA ALA A 45 6.41 -1.97 -7.66
C ALA A 45 6.94 -0.74 -6.88
N GLN A 46 6.13 -0.20 -5.97
CA GLN A 46 6.47 0.91 -5.08
C GLN A 46 7.07 0.46 -3.74
N TRP A 47 7.45 -0.82 -3.58
CA TRP A 47 7.90 -1.40 -2.31
C TRP A 47 8.92 -0.55 -1.53
N GLY A 48 9.90 0.05 -2.22
CA GLY A 48 10.92 0.89 -1.58
C GLY A 48 10.37 2.15 -0.90
N PHE A 49 9.20 2.61 -1.33
CA PHE A 49 8.49 3.75 -0.77
C PHE A 49 7.40 3.35 0.22
N LEU A 50 7.09 2.06 0.36
CA LEU A 50 6.11 1.56 1.32
C LEU A 50 6.74 1.38 2.70
N ARG A 51 6.04 1.86 3.73
CA ARG A 51 6.42 1.71 5.14
C ARG A 51 5.19 1.41 5.99
N VAL A 52 5.40 0.72 7.10
CA VAL A 52 4.36 0.52 8.11
C VAL A 52 4.66 1.41 9.28
N GLU A 53 3.67 2.21 9.68
CA GLU A 53 3.74 3.07 10.85
C GLU A 53 2.45 2.90 11.65
N ASN A 54 2.57 2.60 12.95
CA ASN A 54 1.44 2.32 13.84
C ASN A 54 0.48 1.23 13.28
N GLY A 55 1.03 0.22 12.59
CA GLY A 55 0.27 -0.88 11.98
C GLY A 55 -0.51 -0.50 10.73
N LEU A 56 -0.25 0.66 10.13
CA LEU A 56 -0.87 1.11 8.88
C LEU A 56 0.16 1.16 7.75
N LEU A 57 -0.19 0.60 6.61
CA LEU A 57 0.60 0.73 5.39
C LEU A 57 0.46 2.15 4.83
N GLN A 58 1.62 2.80 4.67
CA GLN A 58 1.76 4.13 4.10
C GLN A 58 2.74 4.09 2.92
N ARG A 59 2.59 5.06 2.03
CA ARG A 59 3.47 5.32 0.90
C ARG A 59 4.14 6.67 1.06
N ALA A 60 5.47 6.69 0.98
CA ALA A 60 6.25 7.90 0.83
C ALA A 60 6.01 8.53 -0.55
N TRP A 61 5.74 9.83 -0.57
CA TRP A 61 5.64 10.63 -1.79
C TRP A 61 6.64 11.78 -1.71
N GLU A 62 7.54 11.86 -2.67
CA GLU A 62 8.47 12.99 -2.79
C GLU A 62 7.80 14.12 -3.58
N SER A 63 7.89 15.34 -3.06
CA SER A 63 7.41 16.50 -3.80
C SER A 63 8.20 16.70 -5.10
N PRO A 64 7.59 17.27 -6.15
CA PRO A 64 8.32 17.69 -7.34
C PRO A 64 9.41 18.69 -6.94
N GLY A 65 10.67 18.23 -6.90
CA GLY A 65 11.82 19.00 -6.41
C GLY A 65 12.57 18.40 -5.21
N GLY A 66 12.12 17.25 -4.68
CA GLY A 66 12.88 16.44 -3.70
C GLY A 66 13.07 17.08 -2.31
N LYS A 67 12.36 18.19 -2.03
CA LYS A 67 12.53 18.94 -0.78
C LYS A 67 11.72 18.38 0.39
N HIS A 68 10.65 17.64 0.11
CA HIS A 68 9.75 17.12 1.14
C HIS A 68 9.29 15.71 0.79
N THR A 69 9.39 14.81 1.76
CA THR A 69 8.75 13.50 1.72
C THR A 69 7.50 13.57 2.60
N THR A 70 6.34 13.29 2.03
CA THR A 70 5.10 13.12 2.80
C THR A 70 4.69 11.66 2.82
N MET A 71 4.11 11.21 3.94
CA MET A 71 3.55 9.87 4.05
C MET A 71 2.05 9.93 3.74
N GLN A 72 1.59 9.10 2.81
CA GLN A 72 0.17 8.96 2.45
C GLN A 72 -0.33 7.58 2.88
N LEU A 73 -1.51 7.51 3.49
CA LEU A 73 -2.16 6.25 3.81
C LEU A 73 -2.57 5.52 2.52
N VAL A 74 -2.30 4.22 2.45
CA VAL A 74 -2.83 3.37 1.37
C VAL A 74 -4.26 3.01 1.75
N VAL A 75 -5.24 3.54 1.04
CA VAL A 75 -6.65 3.35 1.40
C VAL A 75 -7.21 2.10 0.71
N PRO A 76 -7.82 1.14 1.45
CA PRO A 76 -8.49 -0.03 0.89
C PRO A 76 -9.55 0.29 -0.15
N ALA A 77 -9.69 -0.56 -1.16
CA ALA A 77 -10.69 -0.39 -2.20
C ALA A 77 -12.13 -0.46 -1.63
N THR A 78 -12.33 -1.24 -0.56
CA THR A 78 -13.61 -1.34 0.17
C THR A 78 -13.99 -0.03 0.88
N SER A 79 -13.01 0.85 1.14
CA SER A 79 -13.23 2.19 1.70
C SER A 79 -13.36 3.27 0.62
N GLN A 80 -13.08 2.96 -0.65
CA GLN A 80 -13.28 3.85 -1.79
C GLN A 80 -14.76 3.81 -2.20
N GLY A 81 -15.62 4.44 -1.40
CA GLY A 81 -16.97 4.80 -1.87
C GLY A 81 -16.81 5.58 -3.18
N THR A 82 -17.36 5.03 -4.26
CA THR A 82 -17.36 5.50 -5.65
C THR A 82 -16.90 6.95 -5.82
N THR A 83 -15.59 7.20 -5.86
CA THR A 83 -15.06 8.48 -6.33
C THR A 83 -14.62 8.26 -7.77
N SER A 84 -15.61 8.12 -8.65
CA SER A 84 -15.43 8.51 -10.04
C SER A 84 -15.15 10.02 -10.02
N ARG A 85 -13.87 10.38 -10.08
CA ARG A 85 -13.51 11.71 -10.56
C ARG A 85 -13.49 11.62 -12.08
N ASP A 86 -14.68 11.77 -12.64
CA ASP A 86 -14.86 12.20 -14.02
C ASP A 86 -14.19 13.58 -14.13
N THR A 87 -13.22 13.69 -15.03
CA THR A 87 -12.67 14.94 -15.56
C THR A 87 -12.34 14.74 -17.01
#